data_AF-A0A967JGA5-F1
#
_entry.id   AF-A0A967JGA5-F1
#
_cell.length_a   1.000
_cell.length_b   1.000
_cell.length_c   1.000
_cell.angle_alpha   90.00
_cell.angle_beta   90.00
_cell.angle_gamma   90.00
#
_symmetry.space_group_name_H-M   'P 1'
#
loop_
_entity.id
_entity.type
_entity.pdbx_description
1 polymer ?
#
loop_
_entity_poly.entity_id
_entity_poly.type
_entity_poly.pdbx_seq_one_letter_code
_entity_poly.pdbx_strand_id
1 'polypeptide(L)' 'REYDLPCQVCLEEYMACAVGGCAGCAVRIDTEDGPAMKRVCVDGPVFDARVVHWPA' A
#
# COMPACT_ATOMS: atom_id res chain seq x y z
N ARG A 1 12.77 9.47 -7.64
CA ARG A 1 13.28 9.80 -6.28
C ARG A 1 14.35 10.90 -6.41
N GLU A 2 13.97 12.07 -6.92
CA GLU A 2 14.93 13.13 -7.30
C GLU A 2 15.37 13.99 -6.11
N TYR A 3 14.43 14.34 -5.22
CA TYR A 3 14.66 15.25 -4.09
C TYR A 3 14.89 14.55 -2.74
N ASP A 4 14.90 13.22 -2.72
CA ASP A 4 15.03 12.37 -1.52
C ASP A 4 14.16 12.77 -0.31
N LEU A 5 12.99 13.36 -0.56
CA LEU A 5 12.08 13.76 0.51
C LEU A 5 11.31 12.56 1.07
N PRO A 6 11.04 12.51 2.39
CA PRO A 6 10.06 11.58 2.93
C PRO A 6 8.68 11.92 2.34
N CYS A 7 7.98 10.91 1.85
CA CYS A 7 6.70 11.08 1.17
C CYS A 7 5.74 9.97 1.61
N GLN A 8 4.51 10.36 1.96
CA GLN A 8 3.42 9.46 2.24
C GLN A 8 2.38 9.57 1.14
N VAL A 9 1.78 8.44 0.79
CA VAL A 9 0.71 8.36 -0.21
C VAL A 9 -0.51 7.71 0.39
N CYS A 10 -1.67 8.31 0.15
CA CYS A 10 -2.95 7.69 0.45
C CYS A 10 -3.38 6.89 -0.78
N LEU A 11 -3.47 5.58 -0.66
CA LEU A 11 -3.87 4.70 -1.75
C LEU A 11 -5.38 4.51 -1.76
N GLU A 12 -5.95 4.50 -2.95
CA GLU A 12 -7.34 4.13 -3.20
C GLU A 12 -7.36 2.77 -3.92
N GLU A 13 -8.23 1.88 -3.47
CA GLU A 13 -8.46 0.57 -4.08
C GLU A 13 -9.92 0.17 -3.90
N TYR A 14 -10.41 -0.72 -4.75
CA TYR A 14 -11.77 -1.22 -4.62
C TYR A 14 -11.97 -1.94 -3.29
N MET A 15 -12.93 -1.45 -2.49
CA MET A 15 -13.26 -2.01 -1.19
C MET A 15 -14.66 -2.63 -1.22
N ALA A 16 -14.75 -3.92 -0.90
CA ALA A 16 -16.03 -4.58 -0.67
C ALA A 16 -16.44 -4.51 0.81
N CYS A 17 -15.62 -5.06 1.72
CA CYS A 17 -15.98 -5.13 3.14
C CYS A 17 -15.50 -3.92 3.97
N ALA A 18 -14.42 -3.24 3.56
CA ALA A 18 -13.76 -2.16 4.29
C ALA A 18 -13.36 -2.46 5.77
N VAL A 19 -13.38 -3.73 6.19
CA VAL A 19 -13.06 -4.18 7.57
C VAL A 19 -11.99 -5.26 7.61
N GLY A 20 -11.22 -5.41 6.52
CA GLY A 20 -10.12 -6.37 6.40
C GLY A 20 -10.52 -7.81 6.10
N GLY A 21 -11.81 -8.16 6.15
CA GLY A 21 -12.28 -9.54 6.00
C GLY A 21 -12.13 -10.13 4.58
N CYS A 22 -12.39 -9.35 3.52
CA CYS A 22 -12.39 -9.86 2.15
C CYS A 22 -11.02 -9.80 1.44
N ALA A 23 -10.08 -9.02 1.97
CA ALA A 23 -8.79 -8.72 1.33
C ALA A 23 -8.85 -8.17 -0.11
N GLY A 24 -10.02 -7.72 -0.59
CA GLY A 24 -10.19 -7.20 -1.95
C GLY A 24 -9.40 -5.92 -2.24
N CYS A 25 -9.11 -5.11 -1.22
CA CYS A 25 -8.30 -3.91 -1.32
C CYS A 25 -6.81 -4.18 -1.00
N ALA A 26 -6.29 -5.36 -1.37
CA ALA A 26 -4.90 -5.71 -1.11
C ALA A 26 -3.96 -5.08 -2.16
N VAL A 27 -2.95 -4.39 -1.68
CA VAL A 27 -1.87 -3.79 -2.47
C VAL A 27 -0.55 -4.46 -2.16
N ARG A 28 0.34 -4.53 -3.15
CA ARG A 28 1.69 -5.04 -2.98
C ARG A 28 2.61 -3.95 -2.44
N ILE A 29 3.38 -4.28 -1.41
CA ILE A 29 4.47 -3.48 -0.90
C ILE A 29 5.79 -4.26 -0.99
N ASP A 30 6.88 -3.55 -1.22
CA ASP A 30 8.23 -4.11 -1.25
C ASP A 30 8.89 -3.86 0.12
N THR A 31 9.15 -4.94 0.88
CA THR A 31 9.81 -4.89 2.20
C THR A 31 11.24 -5.43 2.10
N GLU A 32 12.02 -5.32 3.18
CA GLU A 32 13.38 -5.87 3.26
C GLU A 32 13.41 -7.40 3.13
N ASP A 33 12.35 -8.09 3.58
CA ASP A 33 12.21 -9.54 3.49
C ASP A 33 11.61 -10.02 2.16
N GLY A 34 11.26 -9.10 1.26
CA GLY A 34 10.64 -9.38 -0.03
C GLY A 34 9.24 -8.76 -0.20
N PRO A 35 8.51 -9.10 -1.27
CA PRO A 35 7.19 -8.53 -1.52
C PRO A 35 6.15 -9.07 -0.52
N ALA A 36 5.31 -8.18 -0.01
CA ALA A 36 4.21 -8.51 0.88
C ALA A 36 2.90 -7.86 0.40
N MET A 37 1.76 -8.42 0.82
CA MET A 37 0.44 -7.84 0.55
C MET A 37 -0.08 -7.15 1.80
N LYS A 38 -0.57 -5.91 1.65
CA LYS A 38 -1.22 -5.12 2.72
C LYS A 38 -2.59 -4.68 2.26
N ARG A 39 -3.55 -4.59 3.18
CA ARG A 39 -4.92 -4.19 2.86
C ARG A 39 -5.10 -2.71 3.13
N VAL A 40 -5.50 -1.94 2.13
CA VAL A 40 -5.70 -0.48 2.25
C VAL A 40 -6.65 -0.12 3.39
N CYS A 41 -7.74 -0.85 3.59
CA CYS A 41 -8.75 -0.53 4.61
C CYS A 41 -8.32 -0.71 6.09
N VAL A 42 -7.29 -1.51 6.38
CA VAL A 42 -6.89 -1.83 7.77
C VAL A 42 -5.40 -1.73 8.04
N ASP A 43 -4.56 -1.95 7.02
CA ASP A 43 -3.12 -1.74 7.09
C ASP A 43 -2.70 -0.36 6.53
N GLY A 44 -3.58 0.28 5.74
CA GLY A 44 -3.42 1.62 5.16
C GLY A 44 -4.40 2.65 5.76
N PRO A 45 -4.93 3.62 4.98
CA PRO A 45 -4.74 3.84 3.53
C PRO A 45 -3.45 4.61 3.20
N VAL A 46 -2.76 5.13 4.21
CA VAL A 46 -1.53 5.91 4.07
C VAL A 46 -0.31 5.02 4.20
N PHE A 47 0.56 5.03 3.20
CA PHE A 47 1.79 4.24 3.15
C PHE A 47 3.01 5.13 2.85
N ASP A 48 4.21 4.64 3.20
CA ASP A 48 5.45 5.26 2.70
C ASP A 48 5.54 5.04 1.18
N ALA A 49 5.67 6.13 0.42
CA ALA A 49 5.73 6.08 -1.03
C ALA A 49 6.89 5.23 -1.58
N ARG A 50 7.93 4.98 -0.77
CA ARG A 50 9.12 4.21 -1.13
C ARG A 50 8.88 2.71 -1.17
N VAL A 51 7.93 2.20 -0.37
CA VAL A 51 7.62 0.77 -0.26
C VAL A 51 6.42 0.36 -1.11
N VAL A 52 5.62 1.30 -1.60
CA VAL A 52 4.51 0.99 -2.51
C VAL A 52 5.08 0.51 -3.85
N HIS A 53 4.57 -0.63 -4.32
CA HIS A 53 4.95 -1.16 -5.62
C HIS A 53 4.20 -0.44 -6.75
N TRP A 54 4.88 0.47 -7.45
CA TRP A 54 4.31 1.22 -8.57
C TRP A 54 4.47 0.46 -9.89
N PRO A 55 3.38 0.12 -10.61
CA PRO A 55 3.50 -0.41 -11.96
C PRO A 55 4.10 0.64 -12.90
N ALA A 56 4.85 0.18 -13.89
CA ALA A 56 5.47 1.02 -14.93
C ALA A 56 4.45 1.47 -15.98
#